data_AF-A0A973Q4J6-F1
#
_entry.id   AF-A0A973Q4J6-F1
#
_cell.length_a   1.000
_cell.length_b   1.000
_cell.length_c   1.000
_cell.angle_alpha   90.00
_cell.angle_beta   90.00
_cell.angle_gamma   90.00
#
_symmetry.space_group_name_H-M   'P 1'
#
loop_
_entity.id
_entity.type
_entity.pdbx_description
1 polymer ?
#
loop_
_entity_poly.entity_id
_entity_poly.type
_entity_poly.pdbx_seq_one_letter_code
_entity_poly.pdbx_strand_id
1 'polypeptide(L)'
;MNAPTAPEAPTAADPGPAAEPGPDPEPFDLLGIGVGPFNLSLAALADAVPDLTAAFYDQRQAFRWHPGLLVDGATLQVPFLADLVTLVDPASRWSFLNFLKSRERLFPFYFAERFHVHRAEYDAYCRWVAEALPSTHFGQQVDTVRWDAGHGRFEVDHTQLDAHGEAEALGRTYARHLVLGVGTAPYVPEPLRPLTEAPAVPVVHSADYLAHRERLLAAEHVTVIGSGQSGAEVFLDLLRSRPAGREAITWLARTPAFAPMEYSRLGLEHFTPDYTRYFHGLPEPVRDRLVPQQWQLHKGIDAETITAIHDELYRRTLDGGWPDAVLTPGVTVRTAGRIGSTGVELHLEHADQGTRSRLVTSAVVLATGYRERPLDRMLAPLEDRLLRDAAGRPRVDARHRLELDRSVTGRIYVQNADRHTHGVGAPDLGLAAWRSAVILNDLTRLLTGAEHYPLPARTAFTTFGIVGAHRATDPAGADGTAEPATRTAALRRE
;
A
#
# COMPACT_ATOMS: atom_id res chain seq x y z
N MET A 1 -41.53 1.10 -82.35
CA MET A 1 -40.80 -0.10 -81.90
C MET A 1 -39.33 0.24 -81.86
N ASN A 2 -38.77 0.42 -80.66
CA ASN A 2 -37.37 0.21 -80.30
C ASN A 2 -37.31 0.24 -78.77
N ALA A 3 -36.77 -0.83 -78.19
CA ALA A 3 -36.80 -1.13 -76.75
C ALA A 3 -35.86 -0.23 -75.93
N PRO A 4 -36.10 -0.03 -74.63
CA PRO A 4 -35.17 0.66 -73.74
C PRO A 4 -34.06 -0.30 -73.24
N THR A 5 -32.82 0.15 -73.32
CA THR A 5 -31.60 -0.47 -72.78
C THR A 5 -31.52 -0.33 -71.25
N ALA A 6 -31.09 -1.40 -70.58
CA ALA A 6 -30.88 -1.47 -69.12
C ALA A 6 -29.64 -0.67 -68.67
N PRO A 7 -29.58 -0.20 -67.41
CA PRO A 7 -28.44 0.55 -66.89
C PRO A 7 -27.27 -0.38 -66.50
N GLU A 8 -26.04 0.07 -66.77
CA GLU A 8 -24.78 -0.57 -66.38
C GLU A 8 -24.58 -0.61 -64.86
N ALA A 9 -24.05 -1.72 -64.36
CA ALA A 9 -23.64 -1.91 -62.98
C ALA A 9 -22.31 -1.17 -62.69
N PRO A 10 -22.13 -0.59 -61.48
CA PRO A 10 -20.90 0.11 -61.14
C PRO A 10 -19.73 -0.86 -60.95
N THR A 11 -18.64 -0.59 -61.64
CA THR A 11 -17.33 -1.22 -61.48
C THR A 11 -16.81 -1.07 -60.05
N ALA A 12 -16.46 -2.19 -59.42
CA ALA A 12 -15.82 -2.24 -58.11
C ALA A 12 -14.48 -1.51 -58.14
N ALA A 13 -14.31 -0.53 -57.26
CA ALA A 13 -13.05 0.16 -57.04
C ALA A 13 -12.07 -0.75 -56.29
N ASP A 14 -10.84 -0.79 -56.80
CA ASP A 14 -9.67 -1.46 -56.24
C ASP A 14 -9.43 -1.00 -54.78
N PRO A 15 -9.17 -1.89 -53.80
CA PRO A 15 -8.86 -1.46 -52.45
C PRO A 15 -7.49 -0.79 -52.48
N GLY A 16 -7.48 0.54 -52.25
CA GLY A 16 -6.24 1.30 -52.13
C GLY A 16 -5.30 0.70 -51.07
N PRO A 17 -3.98 0.95 -51.19
CA PRO A 17 -3.00 0.39 -50.27
C PRO A 17 -3.35 0.72 -48.82
N ALA A 18 -3.29 -0.29 -47.96
CA ALA A 18 -3.48 -0.14 -46.53
C ALA A 18 -2.60 1.01 -46.01
N ALA A 19 -3.22 1.95 -45.29
CA ALA A 19 -2.50 3.05 -44.67
C ALA A 19 -1.32 2.50 -43.86
N GLU A 20 -0.13 3.02 -44.11
CA GLU A 20 1.05 2.70 -43.30
C GLU A 20 0.70 2.94 -41.82
N PRO A 21 1.01 2.01 -40.91
CA PRO A 21 0.82 2.25 -39.49
C PRO A 21 1.59 3.52 -39.12
N GLY A 22 0.91 4.49 -38.52
CA GLY A 22 1.55 5.70 -38.00
C GLY A 22 2.70 5.35 -37.05
N PRO A 23 3.62 6.30 -36.78
CA PRO A 23 4.73 6.04 -35.87
C PRO A 23 4.20 5.51 -34.54
N ASP A 24 4.81 4.44 -34.03
CA ASP A 24 4.48 3.89 -32.71
C ASP A 24 4.50 5.03 -31.67
N PRO A 25 3.51 5.09 -30.76
CA PRO A 25 3.50 6.11 -29.72
C PRO A 25 4.80 6.10 -28.92
N GLU A 26 5.30 7.30 -28.62
CA GLU A 26 6.56 7.49 -27.90
C GLU A 26 6.47 6.84 -26.51
N PRO A 27 7.46 6.01 -26.10
CA PRO A 27 7.41 5.32 -24.82
C PRO A 27 7.62 6.31 -23.67
N PHE A 28 6.87 6.13 -22.58
CA PHE A 28 7.15 6.82 -21.31
C PHE A 28 8.52 6.40 -20.77
N ASP A 29 9.21 7.30 -20.07
CA ASP A 29 10.40 6.93 -19.32
C ASP A 29 10.04 5.99 -18.16
N LEU A 30 8.92 6.26 -17.48
CA LEU A 30 8.43 5.45 -16.37
C LEU A 30 6.91 5.23 -16.45
N LEU A 31 6.48 3.97 -16.40
CA LEU A 31 5.07 3.62 -16.21
C LEU A 31 4.87 2.90 -14.87
N GLY A 32 4.05 3.50 -14.00
CA GLY A 32 3.62 2.90 -12.75
C GLY A 32 2.35 2.08 -12.88
N ILE A 33 2.33 0.92 -12.22
CA ILE A 33 1.17 0.01 -12.20
C ILE A 33 0.63 -0.05 -10.78
N GLY A 34 -0.59 0.45 -10.60
CA GLY A 34 -1.25 0.73 -9.32
C GLY A 34 -0.98 2.16 -8.84
N VAL A 35 -2.01 2.84 -8.34
CA VAL A 35 -1.96 4.18 -7.74
C VAL A 35 -2.38 4.09 -6.26
N GLY A 36 -1.65 3.26 -5.50
CA GLY A 36 -1.66 3.33 -4.04
C GLY A 36 -0.76 4.47 -3.51
N PRO A 37 -0.71 4.72 -2.19
CA PRO A 37 0.07 5.81 -1.61
C PRO A 37 1.54 5.85 -2.02
N PHE A 38 2.16 4.67 -2.22
CA PHE A 38 3.56 4.57 -2.62
C PHE A 38 3.83 5.02 -4.07
N ASN A 39 3.03 4.55 -5.04
CA ASN A 39 3.16 5.02 -6.42
C ASN A 39 2.64 6.45 -6.58
N LEU A 40 1.68 6.88 -5.77
CA LEU A 40 1.25 8.26 -5.74
C LEU A 40 2.35 9.19 -5.19
N SER A 41 3.10 8.75 -4.19
CA SER A 41 4.32 9.43 -3.71
C SER A 41 5.36 9.56 -4.81
N LEU A 42 5.59 8.48 -5.56
CA LEU A 42 6.48 8.48 -6.71
C LEU A 42 6.01 9.43 -7.81
N ALA A 43 4.72 9.45 -8.14
CA ALA A 43 4.13 10.37 -9.11
C ALA A 43 4.26 11.83 -8.68
N ALA A 44 4.01 12.12 -7.39
CA ALA A 44 4.10 13.47 -6.83
C ALA A 44 5.54 14.01 -6.82
N LEU A 45 6.54 13.15 -6.57
CA LEU A 45 7.95 13.54 -6.69
C LEU A 45 8.36 13.65 -8.16
N ALA A 46 7.97 12.69 -9.02
CA ALA A 46 8.30 12.70 -10.44
C ALA A 46 7.85 13.99 -11.16
N ASP A 47 6.73 14.59 -10.73
CA ASP A 47 6.20 15.85 -11.26
C ASP A 47 7.14 17.07 -11.11
N ALA A 48 8.14 17.02 -10.22
CA ALA A 48 9.17 18.05 -10.10
C ALA A 48 10.44 17.77 -10.93
N VAL A 49 10.53 16.60 -11.57
CA VAL A 49 11.71 16.18 -12.35
C VAL A 49 11.57 16.70 -13.80
N PRO A 50 12.46 17.60 -14.26
CA PRO A 50 12.39 18.14 -15.61
C PRO A 50 12.53 17.04 -16.67
N ASP A 51 11.77 17.17 -17.75
CA ASP A 51 11.83 16.33 -18.96
C ASP A 51 11.57 14.82 -18.72
N LEU A 52 11.12 14.43 -17.53
CA LEU A 52 10.73 13.05 -17.23
C LEU A 52 9.30 12.79 -17.69
N THR A 53 9.12 11.86 -18.63
CA THR A 53 7.78 11.42 -19.05
C THR A 53 7.31 10.24 -18.20
N ALA A 54 6.22 10.42 -17.45
CA ALA A 54 5.69 9.37 -16.59
C ALA A 54 4.17 9.27 -16.62
N ALA A 55 3.67 8.05 -16.49
CA ALA A 55 2.26 7.74 -16.32
C ALA A 55 2.06 6.68 -15.23
N PHE A 56 0.91 6.67 -14.56
CA PHE A 56 0.57 5.75 -13.48
C PHE A 56 -0.86 5.26 -13.65
N TYR A 57 -1.05 3.96 -13.82
CA TYR A 57 -2.34 3.34 -14.13
C TYR A 57 -2.93 2.64 -12.91
N ASP A 58 -4.21 2.87 -12.62
CA ASP A 58 -4.96 2.10 -11.62
C ASP A 58 -6.30 1.62 -12.19
N GLN A 59 -6.68 0.39 -11.86
CA GLN A 59 -7.94 -0.21 -12.30
C GLN A 59 -9.17 0.41 -11.64
N ARG A 60 -9.02 1.05 -10.47
CA ARG A 60 -10.15 1.73 -9.80
C ARG A 60 -10.50 2.99 -10.58
N GLN A 61 -11.73 3.45 -10.44
CA GLN A 61 -12.21 4.69 -11.07
C GLN A 61 -11.74 5.97 -10.36
N ALA A 62 -11.26 5.85 -9.12
CA ALA A 62 -10.72 6.96 -8.35
C ALA A 62 -9.87 6.47 -7.18
N PHE A 63 -9.04 7.36 -6.64
CA PHE A 63 -8.25 7.07 -5.44
C PHE A 63 -9.15 6.83 -4.21
N ARG A 64 -8.98 5.65 -3.61
CA ARG A 64 -9.57 5.27 -2.31
C ARG A 64 -8.58 4.40 -1.55
N TRP A 65 -8.19 4.80 -0.35
CA TRP A 65 -7.26 4.01 0.46
C TRP A 65 -7.97 3.31 1.62
N HIS A 66 -8.04 1.97 1.55
CA HIS A 66 -8.75 1.11 2.49
C HIS A 66 -10.17 1.58 2.89
N PRO A 67 -11.08 1.80 1.92
CA PRO A 67 -12.38 2.44 2.17
C PRO A 67 -13.24 1.71 3.21
N GLY A 68 -13.17 0.38 3.32
CA GLY A 68 -13.94 -0.36 4.33
C GLY A 68 -13.42 -0.25 5.76
N LEU A 69 -12.28 0.43 5.98
CA LEU A 69 -11.66 0.67 7.29
C LEU A 69 -11.48 2.17 7.61
N LEU A 70 -12.17 3.05 6.88
CA LEU A 70 -12.28 4.47 7.24
C LEU A 70 -13.29 4.68 8.38
N VAL A 71 -13.15 3.89 9.44
CA VAL A 71 -13.98 3.95 10.65
C VAL A 71 -13.81 5.33 11.28
N ASP A 72 -14.91 5.91 11.77
CA ASP A 72 -14.85 7.24 12.37
C ASP A 72 -13.90 7.28 13.57
N GLY A 73 -13.08 8.33 13.65
CA GLY A 73 -12.01 8.49 14.63
C GLY A 73 -10.75 7.64 14.41
N ALA A 74 -10.68 6.79 13.38
CA ALA A 74 -9.46 6.03 13.08
C ALA A 74 -8.33 6.92 12.57
N THR A 75 -7.16 6.81 13.18
CA THR A 75 -5.96 7.60 12.83
C THR A 75 -4.94 6.77 12.05
N LEU A 76 -4.04 7.47 11.37
CA LEU A 76 -2.78 6.89 10.92
C LEU A 76 -1.92 6.55 12.13
N GLN A 77 -1.07 5.54 11.98
CA GLN A 77 -0.07 5.16 12.98
C GLN A 77 1.29 5.83 12.75
N VAL A 78 1.38 6.73 11.77
CA VAL A 78 2.58 7.52 11.46
C VAL A 78 2.25 9.01 11.58
N PRO A 79 3.26 9.86 11.89
CA PRO A 79 3.09 11.30 11.89
C PRO A 79 2.70 11.84 10.51
N PHE A 80 2.02 12.98 10.44
CA PHE A 80 1.65 13.65 9.18
C PHE A 80 2.87 14.00 8.29
N LEU A 81 4.08 14.04 8.85
CA LEU A 81 5.33 14.21 8.08
C LEU A 81 5.59 13.04 7.14
N ALA A 82 5.08 11.84 7.46
CA ALA A 82 5.03 10.69 6.57
C ALA A 82 3.90 10.83 5.52
N ASP A 83 3.81 12.02 4.91
CA ASP A 83 2.98 12.26 3.74
C ASP A 83 3.68 11.74 2.47
N LEU A 84 3.19 12.13 1.28
CA LEU A 84 3.71 11.62 0.02
C LEU A 84 5.12 12.13 -0.33
N VAL A 85 5.58 13.24 0.25
CA VAL A 85 6.73 14.00 -0.28
C VAL A 85 7.64 14.63 0.77
N THR A 86 7.12 15.00 1.95
CA THR A 86 7.76 15.91 2.91
C THR A 86 9.10 15.41 3.44
N LEU A 87 9.27 14.10 3.63
CA LEU A 87 10.55 13.52 4.10
C LEU A 87 11.67 13.54 3.05
N VAL A 88 11.37 13.99 1.82
CA VAL A 88 12.33 14.17 0.73
C VAL A 88 12.38 15.62 0.28
N ASP A 89 11.22 16.21 0.01
CA ASP A 89 11.07 17.60 -0.42
C ASP A 89 9.94 18.30 0.37
N PRO A 90 10.27 18.92 1.53
CA PRO A 90 9.30 19.68 2.32
C PRO A 90 8.70 20.88 1.59
N ALA A 91 9.35 21.38 0.53
CA ALA A 91 8.87 22.51 -0.25
C ALA A 91 7.90 22.08 -1.36
N SER A 92 7.72 20.77 -1.57
CA SER A 92 6.81 20.25 -2.57
C SER A 92 5.39 20.77 -2.39
N ARG A 93 4.79 21.21 -3.49
CA ARG A 93 3.37 21.63 -3.53
C ARG A 93 2.42 20.50 -3.17
N TRP A 94 2.87 19.25 -3.20
CA TRP A 94 2.08 18.07 -2.87
C TRP A 94 2.14 17.69 -1.39
N SER A 95 2.76 18.50 -0.52
CA SER A 95 2.79 18.24 0.92
C SER A 95 1.40 18.30 1.57
N PHE A 96 1.23 17.55 2.66
CA PHE A 96 0.00 17.53 3.45
C PHE A 96 -0.35 18.91 4.02
N LEU A 97 0.66 19.69 4.41
CA LEU A 97 0.45 21.07 4.87
C LEU A 97 -0.06 21.98 3.75
N ASN A 98 0.41 21.81 2.52
CA ASN A 98 -0.11 22.58 1.38
C ASN A 98 -1.54 22.15 1.01
N PHE A 99 -1.89 20.88 1.18
CA PHE A 99 -3.27 20.41 1.12
C PHE A 99 -4.16 21.10 2.18
N LEU A 100 -3.74 21.14 3.44
CA LEU A 100 -4.51 21.83 4.48
C LEU A 100 -4.66 23.33 4.18
N LYS A 101 -3.62 23.96 3.65
CA LYS A 101 -3.66 25.36 3.20
C LYS A 101 -4.66 25.57 2.07
N SER A 102 -4.67 24.70 1.06
CA SER A 102 -5.60 24.81 -0.08
C SER A 102 -7.07 24.57 0.31
N ARG A 103 -7.30 23.93 1.46
CA ARG A 103 -8.63 23.73 2.06
C ARG A 103 -8.97 24.75 3.15
N GLU A 104 -8.16 25.78 3.36
CA GLU A 104 -8.33 26.79 4.42
C GLU A 104 -8.39 26.20 5.85
N ARG A 105 -7.76 25.04 6.06
CA ARG A 105 -7.79 24.30 7.34
C ARG A 105 -6.47 24.34 8.11
N LEU A 106 -5.46 25.06 7.62
CA LEU A 106 -4.14 25.09 8.24
C LEU A 106 -4.15 25.66 9.67
N PHE A 107 -4.87 26.75 9.94
CA PHE A 107 -4.96 27.33 11.29
C PHE A 107 -5.69 26.41 12.29
N PRO A 108 -6.88 25.86 11.97
CA PRO A 108 -7.50 24.84 12.81
C PRO A 108 -6.59 23.62 13.07
N PHE A 109 -5.85 23.16 12.06
CA PHE A 109 -4.91 22.04 12.22
C PHE A 109 -3.73 22.40 13.14
N TYR A 110 -3.18 23.62 13.01
CA TYR A 110 -2.13 24.12 13.90
C TYR A 110 -2.55 24.04 15.37
N PHE A 111 -3.75 24.52 15.71
CA PHE A 111 -4.26 24.48 17.09
C PHE A 111 -4.75 23.09 17.53
N ALA A 112 -4.99 22.16 16.60
CA ALA A 112 -5.31 20.79 16.96
C ALA A 112 -4.11 20.06 17.59
N GLU A 113 -2.88 20.49 17.29
CA GLU A 113 -1.62 19.93 17.82
C GLU A 113 -1.53 18.40 17.70
N ARG A 114 -2.08 17.83 16.62
CA ARG A 114 -2.10 16.38 16.38
C ARG A 114 -1.01 15.96 15.40
N PHE A 115 -0.15 15.04 15.82
CA PHE A 115 0.83 14.42 14.93
C PHE A 115 0.21 13.33 14.06
N HIS A 116 -0.75 12.57 14.60
CA HIS A 116 -1.45 11.50 13.89
C HIS A 116 -2.78 12.01 13.33
N VAL A 117 -2.90 11.98 12.00
CA VAL A 117 -4.07 12.48 11.28
C VAL A 117 -5.12 11.39 11.12
N HIS A 118 -6.37 11.78 10.92
CA HIS A 118 -7.45 10.84 10.62
C HIS A 118 -7.22 10.16 9.28
N ARG A 119 -7.52 8.86 9.16
CA ARG A 119 -7.37 8.13 7.90
C ARG A 119 -8.21 8.71 6.78
N ALA A 120 -9.42 9.17 7.09
CA ALA A 120 -10.29 9.84 6.13
C ALA A 120 -9.68 11.16 5.60
N GLU A 121 -8.93 11.88 6.43
CA GLU A 121 -8.22 13.10 6.02
C GLU A 121 -7.01 12.78 5.15
N TYR A 122 -6.25 11.73 5.49
CA TYR A 122 -5.14 11.26 4.64
C TYR A 122 -5.62 10.72 3.29
N ASP A 123 -6.73 9.98 3.26
CA ASP A 123 -7.38 9.53 2.03
C ASP A 123 -7.86 10.72 1.17
N ALA A 124 -8.44 11.75 1.79
CA ALA A 124 -8.81 12.99 1.09
C ALA A 124 -7.61 13.77 0.56
N TYR A 125 -6.50 13.79 1.30
CA TYR A 125 -5.23 14.37 0.85
C TYR A 125 -4.67 13.62 -0.36
N CYS A 126 -4.58 12.29 -0.30
CA CYS A 126 -4.08 11.49 -1.41
C CYS A 126 -4.99 11.62 -2.64
N ARG A 127 -6.31 11.65 -2.45
CA ARG A 127 -7.26 11.93 -3.54
C ARG A 127 -7.00 13.29 -4.18
N TRP A 128 -6.80 14.34 -3.37
CA TRP A 128 -6.50 15.68 -3.86
C TRP A 128 -5.22 15.71 -4.71
N VAL A 129 -4.18 14.96 -4.32
CA VAL A 129 -2.95 14.84 -5.13
C VAL A 129 -3.20 14.04 -6.41
N ALA A 130 -3.88 12.90 -6.34
CA ALA A 130 -4.17 12.06 -7.50
C ALA A 130 -5.03 12.80 -8.53
N GLU A 131 -6.10 13.46 -8.13
CA GLU A 131 -6.98 14.22 -9.03
C GLU A 131 -6.27 15.40 -9.72
N ALA A 132 -5.23 15.96 -9.09
CA ALA A 132 -4.49 17.11 -9.60
C ALA A 132 -3.23 16.74 -10.41
N LEU A 133 -2.76 15.50 -10.34
CA LEU A 133 -1.59 15.01 -11.08
C LEU A 133 -2.00 14.49 -12.46
N PRO A 134 -1.55 15.13 -13.57
CA PRO A 134 -1.88 14.70 -14.92
C PRO A 134 -1.33 13.32 -15.29
N SER A 135 -0.30 12.85 -14.57
CA SER A 135 0.35 11.56 -14.77
C SER A 135 -0.44 10.38 -14.19
N THR A 136 -1.55 10.61 -13.48
CA THR A 136 -2.36 9.52 -12.92
C THR A 136 -3.59 9.24 -13.78
N HIS A 137 -3.82 7.97 -14.10
CA HIS A 137 -4.91 7.52 -14.96
C HIS A 137 -5.65 6.36 -14.28
N PHE A 138 -6.91 6.63 -13.94
CA PHE A 138 -7.84 5.68 -13.34
C PHE A 138 -8.65 4.94 -14.41
N GLY A 139 -9.27 3.83 -14.04
CA GLY A 139 -9.99 2.93 -14.96
C GLY A 139 -9.05 2.20 -15.92
N GLN A 140 -7.77 2.05 -15.58
CA GLN A 140 -6.75 1.41 -16.42
C GLN A 140 -6.24 0.13 -15.74
N GLN A 141 -6.78 -1.03 -16.12
CA GLN A 141 -6.32 -2.32 -15.61
C GLN A 141 -5.17 -2.86 -16.47
N VAL A 142 -3.97 -2.90 -15.92
CA VAL A 142 -2.84 -3.55 -16.61
C VAL A 142 -3.00 -5.07 -16.55
N ASP A 143 -3.02 -5.70 -17.72
CA ASP A 143 -3.27 -7.13 -17.86
C ASP A 143 -1.98 -7.94 -17.97
N THR A 144 -1.01 -7.43 -18.73
CA THR A 144 0.28 -8.11 -18.95
C THR A 144 1.38 -7.17 -19.42
N VAL A 145 2.62 -7.53 -19.11
CA VAL A 145 3.83 -6.80 -19.46
C VAL A 145 4.77 -7.71 -20.25
N ARG A 146 5.29 -7.21 -21.36
CA ARG A 146 6.30 -7.90 -22.21
C ARG A 146 7.52 -7.03 -22.41
N TRP A 147 8.67 -7.68 -22.58
CA TRP A 147 9.89 -7.00 -23.01
C TRP A 147 10.05 -7.11 -24.52
N ASP A 148 10.07 -5.98 -25.20
CA ASP A 148 10.39 -5.87 -26.62
C ASP A 148 11.89 -5.55 -26.75
N ALA A 149 12.66 -6.59 -27.07
CA ALA A 149 14.11 -6.49 -27.25
C ALA A 149 14.49 -5.72 -28.52
N GLY A 150 13.62 -5.64 -29.52
CA GLY A 150 13.89 -4.93 -30.78
C GLY A 150 13.95 -3.42 -30.59
N HIS A 151 13.04 -2.88 -29.78
CA HIS A 151 12.99 -1.45 -29.45
C HIS A 151 13.57 -1.10 -28.08
N GLY A 152 13.94 -2.10 -27.26
CA GLY A 152 14.52 -1.89 -25.93
C GLY A 152 13.56 -1.25 -24.94
N ARG A 153 12.29 -1.69 -24.95
CA ARG A 153 11.20 -1.13 -24.13
C ARG A 153 10.23 -2.21 -23.66
N PHE A 154 9.41 -1.89 -22.67
CA PHE A 154 8.28 -2.71 -22.27
C PHE A 154 7.03 -2.38 -23.11
N GLU A 155 6.30 -3.42 -23.50
CA GLU A 155 4.93 -3.32 -24.00
C GLU A 155 3.96 -3.67 -22.86
N VAL A 156 2.98 -2.81 -22.61
CA VAL A 156 2.02 -2.97 -21.52
C VAL A 156 0.61 -2.96 -22.10
N ASP A 157 0.01 -4.14 -22.14
CA ASP A 157 -1.40 -4.30 -22.51
C ASP A 157 -2.27 -4.00 -21.29
N HIS A 158 -3.31 -3.20 -21.49
CA HIS A 158 -4.25 -2.82 -20.46
C HIS A 158 -5.68 -2.76 -20.97
N THR A 159 -6.63 -2.98 -20.08
CA THR A 159 -8.06 -2.84 -20.32
C THR A 159 -8.54 -1.53 -19.69
N GLN A 160 -9.18 -0.70 -20.50
CA GLN A 160 -9.92 0.48 -20.05
C GLN A 160 -11.26 0.02 -19.47
N LEU A 161 -11.56 0.45 -18.25
CA LEU A 161 -12.74 0.07 -17.50
C LEU A 161 -13.74 1.22 -17.43
N ASP A 162 -15.01 0.90 -17.66
CA ASP A 162 -16.11 1.86 -17.54
C ASP A 162 -16.41 2.19 -16.05
N ALA A 163 -17.38 3.08 -15.82
CA ALA A 163 -17.78 3.47 -14.46
C ALA A 163 -18.26 2.32 -13.56
N HIS A 164 -18.65 1.17 -14.14
CA HIS A 164 -19.07 -0.03 -13.43
C HIS A 164 -17.93 -1.04 -13.23
N GLY A 165 -16.75 -0.78 -13.82
CA GLY A 165 -15.61 -1.69 -13.78
C GLY A 165 -15.65 -2.76 -14.86
N GLU A 166 -16.49 -2.60 -15.87
CA GLU A 166 -16.58 -3.51 -17.02
C GLU A 166 -15.62 -3.07 -18.14
N ALA A 167 -15.16 -4.03 -18.93
CA ALA A 167 -14.21 -3.75 -20.03
C ALA A 167 -14.87 -2.91 -21.13
N GLU A 168 -14.31 -1.72 -21.38
CA GLU A 168 -14.76 -0.80 -22.42
C GLU A 168 -13.90 -0.89 -23.67
N ALA A 169 -12.57 -0.88 -23.52
CA ALA A 169 -11.62 -0.94 -24.62
C ALA A 169 -10.30 -1.61 -24.21
N LEU A 170 -9.59 -2.17 -25.19
CA LEU A 170 -8.22 -2.64 -25.00
C LEU A 170 -7.23 -1.56 -25.46
N GLY A 171 -6.16 -1.39 -24.71
CA GLY A 171 -5.09 -0.45 -24.99
C GLY A 171 -3.71 -1.07 -24.86
N ARG A 172 -2.73 -0.42 -25.51
CA ARG A 172 -1.32 -0.75 -25.41
C ARG A 172 -0.52 0.52 -25.19
N THR A 173 0.36 0.49 -24.19
CA THR A 173 1.28 1.57 -23.87
C THR A 173 2.71 1.04 -23.87
N TYR A 174 3.67 1.88 -24.23
CA TYR A 174 5.08 1.55 -24.19
C TYR A 174 5.80 2.33 -23.09
N ALA A 175 6.76 1.70 -22.42
CA ALA A 175 7.56 2.36 -21.39
C ALA A 175 8.98 1.80 -21.34
N ARG A 176 9.98 2.65 -21.06
CA ARG A 176 11.39 2.23 -20.89
C ARG A 176 11.59 1.51 -19.56
N HIS A 177 10.93 1.99 -18.51
CA HIS A 177 11.00 1.45 -17.16
C HIS A 177 9.61 1.33 -16.54
N LEU A 178 9.45 0.40 -15.60
CA LEU A 178 8.19 0.15 -14.90
C LEU A 178 8.36 0.26 -13.39
N VAL A 179 7.29 0.58 -12.68
CA VAL A 179 7.23 0.48 -11.22
C VAL A 179 5.94 -0.20 -10.75
N LEU A 180 6.07 -1.32 -10.06
CA LEU A 180 4.96 -2.13 -9.57
C LEU A 180 4.56 -1.68 -8.17
N GLY A 181 3.41 -1.03 -8.06
CA GLY A 181 2.79 -0.55 -6.82
C GLY A 181 1.37 -1.10 -6.63
N VAL A 182 1.14 -2.35 -7.03
CA VAL A 182 -0.18 -3.02 -7.04
C VAL A 182 -0.72 -3.40 -5.65
N GLY A 183 0.05 -3.09 -4.60
CA GLY A 183 -0.33 -3.26 -3.21
C GLY A 183 -0.54 -4.72 -2.80
N THR A 184 -1.45 -4.90 -1.83
CA THR A 184 -1.76 -6.20 -1.23
C THR A 184 -3.22 -6.57 -1.44
N ALA A 185 -3.57 -7.84 -1.24
CA ALA A 185 -4.92 -8.36 -1.30
C ALA A 185 -5.36 -8.90 0.07
N PRO A 186 -6.65 -8.76 0.45
CA PRO A 186 -7.22 -9.39 1.63
C PRO A 186 -6.81 -10.85 1.78
N TYR A 187 -6.37 -11.25 2.97
CA TYR A 187 -6.01 -12.63 3.23
C TYR A 187 -7.11 -13.33 4.04
N VAL A 188 -7.77 -14.28 3.40
CA VAL A 188 -8.73 -15.18 4.06
C VAL A 188 -8.04 -16.53 4.33
N PRO A 189 -7.95 -16.98 5.60
CA PRO A 189 -7.43 -18.30 5.92
C PRO A 189 -8.22 -19.41 5.22
N GLU A 190 -7.52 -20.44 4.75
CA GLU A 190 -8.10 -21.54 3.97
C GLU A 190 -9.40 -22.13 4.57
N PRO A 191 -9.47 -22.43 5.88
CA PRO A 191 -10.66 -23.03 6.47
C PRO A 191 -11.90 -22.11 6.49
N LEU A 192 -11.73 -20.83 6.18
CA LEU A 192 -12.78 -19.80 6.21
C LEU A 192 -13.19 -19.32 4.81
N ARG A 193 -12.42 -19.66 3.75
CA ARG A 193 -12.71 -19.23 2.37
C ARG A 193 -14.08 -19.67 1.84
N PRO A 194 -14.52 -20.93 2.03
CA PRO A 194 -15.84 -21.34 1.55
C PRO A 194 -17.00 -20.56 2.19
N LEU A 195 -16.77 -19.95 3.36
CA LEU A 195 -17.79 -19.19 4.05
C LEU A 195 -17.95 -17.77 3.48
N THR A 196 -16.87 -17.14 2.99
CA THR A 196 -16.90 -15.79 2.41
C THR A 196 -17.59 -15.74 1.04
N GLU A 197 -17.62 -16.86 0.32
CA GLU A 197 -18.20 -16.94 -1.04
C GLU A 197 -19.73 -17.13 -1.05
N ALA A 198 -20.33 -17.43 0.11
CA ALA A 198 -21.74 -17.75 0.22
C ALA A 198 -22.54 -16.64 0.95
N PRO A 199 -23.66 -16.15 0.39
CA PRO A 199 -24.28 -14.89 0.83
C PRO A 199 -25.14 -14.98 2.10
N ALA A 200 -25.51 -16.18 2.59
CA ALA A 200 -26.56 -16.31 3.60
C ALA A 200 -26.17 -15.80 5.01
N VAL A 201 -24.90 -15.93 5.41
CA VAL A 201 -24.40 -15.47 6.72
C VAL A 201 -23.21 -14.53 6.46
N PRO A 202 -23.16 -13.34 7.06
CA PRO A 202 -22.09 -12.39 6.79
C PRO A 202 -20.77 -12.90 7.38
N VAL A 203 -19.92 -13.42 6.50
CA VAL A 203 -18.50 -13.66 6.77
C VAL A 203 -17.72 -12.72 5.87
N VAL A 204 -17.23 -11.63 6.45
CA VAL A 204 -16.69 -10.49 5.70
C VAL A 204 -15.25 -10.24 6.10
N HIS A 205 -14.40 -9.89 5.14
CA HIS A 205 -13.07 -9.40 5.47
C HIS A 205 -13.15 -7.96 5.98
N SER A 206 -12.23 -7.56 6.86
CA SER A 206 -12.21 -6.20 7.42
C SER A 206 -12.08 -5.11 6.35
N ALA A 207 -11.53 -5.46 5.18
CA ALA A 207 -11.45 -4.60 4.00
C ALA A 207 -12.81 -4.07 3.50
N ASP A 208 -13.90 -4.79 3.80
CA ASP A 208 -15.26 -4.49 3.37
C ASP A 208 -16.18 -4.18 4.57
N TYR A 209 -15.60 -3.99 5.76
CA TYR A 209 -16.35 -3.87 7.02
C TYR A 209 -17.43 -2.80 6.96
N LEU A 210 -17.10 -1.56 6.58
CA LEU A 210 -18.07 -0.46 6.53
C LEU A 210 -19.23 -0.71 5.56
N ALA A 211 -19.00 -1.42 4.44
CA ALA A 211 -20.06 -1.77 3.49
C ALA A 211 -21.08 -2.77 4.07
N HIS A 212 -20.65 -3.56 5.07
CA HIS A 212 -21.48 -4.57 5.73
C HIS A 212 -21.86 -4.21 7.17
N ARG A 213 -21.47 -3.03 7.65
CA ARG A 213 -21.60 -2.61 9.05
C ARG A 213 -23.01 -2.77 9.60
N GLU A 214 -24.02 -2.27 8.88
CA GLU A 214 -25.42 -2.36 9.33
C GLU A 214 -25.90 -3.81 9.44
N ARG A 215 -25.49 -4.67 8.52
CA ARG A 215 -25.80 -6.11 8.58
C ARG A 215 -25.10 -6.79 9.77
N LEU A 216 -23.88 -6.38 10.11
CA LEU A 216 -23.14 -6.88 11.27
C LEU A 216 -23.78 -6.39 12.58
N LEU A 217 -24.21 -5.14 12.65
CA LEU A 217 -24.91 -4.58 13.82
C LEU A 217 -26.27 -5.26 14.07
N ALA A 218 -26.95 -5.69 13.01
CA ALA A 218 -28.22 -6.43 13.11
C ALA A 218 -28.04 -7.91 13.49
N ALA A 219 -26.83 -8.47 13.43
CA ALA A 219 -26.58 -9.88 13.75
C ALA A 219 -26.74 -10.16 15.25
N GLU A 220 -27.26 -11.34 15.60
CA GLU A 220 -27.46 -11.73 17.00
C GLU A 220 -26.14 -11.84 17.76
N HIS A 221 -25.10 -12.40 17.14
CA HIS A 221 -23.76 -12.51 17.70
C HIS A 221 -22.71 -12.27 16.61
N VAL A 222 -21.66 -11.51 16.91
CA VAL A 222 -20.59 -11.16 15.97
C VAL A 222 -19.24 -11.62 16.50
N THR A 223 -18.48 -12.36 15.69
CA THR A 223 -17.10 -12.76 16.01
C THR A 223 -16.08 -12.03 15.14
N VAL A 224 -15.18 -11.26 15.75
CA VAL A 224 -14.02 -10.66 15.10
C VAL A 224 -12.82 -11.59 15.23
N ILE A 225 -12.15 -11.91 14.13
CA ILE A 225 -10.96 -12.78 14.09
C ILE A 225 -9.75 -11.97 13.62
N GLY A 226 -8.73 -11.85 14.47
CA GLY A 226 -7.47 -11.20 14.13
C GLY A 226 -7.02 -10.20 15.19
N SER A 227 -5.72 -10.14 15.46
CA SER A 227 -5.14 -9.44 16.62
C SER A 227 -4.58 -8.05 16.33
N GLY A 228 -4.55 -7.62 15.06
CA GLY A 228 -3.94 -6.34 14.66
C GLY A 228 -4.89 -5.16 14.80
N GLN A 229 -4.39 -3.97 14.43
CA GLN A 229 -5.12 -2.70 14.49
C GLN A 229 -6.55 -2.78 13.91
N SER A 230 -6.73 -3.34 12.71
CA SER A 230 -8.07 -3.44 12.11
C SER A 230 -9.05 -4.28 12.94
N GLY A 231 -8.57 -5.32 13.63
CA GLY A 231 -9.41 -6.13 14.51
C GLY A 231 -9.86 -5.35 15.74
N ALA A 232 -8.93 -4.58 16.32
CA ALA A 232 -9.20 -3.70 17.45
C ALA A 232 -10.20 -2.59 17.10
N GLU A 233 -10.02 -1.92 15.97
CA GLU A 233 -10.91 -0.84 15.51
C GLU A 233 -12.33 -1.34 15.20
N VAL A 234 -12.44 -2.48 14.50
CA VAL A 234 -13.74 -3.11 14.24
C VAL A 234 -14.41 -3.51 15.55
N PHE A 235 -13.66 -4.14 16.46
CA PHE A 235 -14.20 -4.52 17.77
C PHE A 235 -14.69 -3.30 18.55
N LEU A 236 -13.90 -2.23 18.59
CA LEU A 236 -14.25 -0.98 19.28
C LEU A 236 -15.50 -0.32 18.67
N ASP A 237 -15.60 -0.26 17.34
CA ASP A 237 -16.77 0.32 16.65
C ASP A 237 -18.04 -0.50 16.94
N LEU A 238 -17.96 -1.83 16.86
CA LEU A 238 -19.06 -2.72 17.22
C LEU A 238 -19.45 -2.58 18.69
N LEU A 239 -18.48 -2.55 19.60
CA LEU A 239 -18.69 -2.38 21.03
C LEU A 239 -19.45 -1.08 21.31
N ARG A 240 -19.01 0.05 20.74
CA ARG A 240 -19.66 1.37 20.91
C ARG A 240 -21.07 1.41 20.32
N SER A 241 -21.29 0.73 19.20
CA SER A 241 -22.52 0.86 18.41
C SER A 241 -23.62 -0.12 18.78
N ARG A 242 -23.29 -1.20 19.49
CA ARG A 242 -24.28 -2.20 19.93
C ARG A 242 -24.86 -1.85 21.30
N PRO A 243 -26.12 -2.21 21.58
CA PRO A 243 -26.80 -1.84 22.82
C PRO A 243 -26.10 -2.39 24.07
N ALA A 244 -26.06 -1.60 25.14
CA ALA A 244 -25.48 -2.00 26.42
C ALA A 244 -26.13 -3.27 26.98
N GLY A 245 -25.30 -4.25 27.37
CA GLY A 245 -25.75 -5.54 27.91
C GLY A 245 -26.34 -6.51 26.89
N ARG A 246 -26.29 -6.16 25.60
CA ARG A 246 -26.73 -6.99 24.45
C ARG A 246 -25.73 -6.88 23.30
N GLU A 247 -24.47 -6.66 23.63
CA GLU A 247 -23.40 -6.56 22.64
C GLU A 247 -23.21 -7.89 21.93
N ALA A 248 -23.20 -9.03 22.62
CA ALA A 248 -23.00 -10.35 22.00
C ALA A 248 -21.84 -10.35 20.99
N ILE A 249 -20.67 -9.87 21.41
CA ILE A 249 -19.47 -9.77 20.57
C ILE A 249 -18.34 -10.63 21.11
N THR A 250 -17.59 -11.26 20.21
CA THR A 250 -16.41 -12.06 20.57
C THR A 250 -15.22 -11.67 19.70
N TRP A 251 -14.06 -11.44 20.32
CA TRP A 251 -12.82 -11.13 19.64
C TRP A 251 -11.79 -12.22 19.88
N LEU A 252 -11.42 -12.93 18.82
CA LEU A 252 -10.48 -14.04 18.84
C LEU A 252 -9.15 -13.63 18.19
N ALA A 253 -8.06 -13.87 18.90
CA ALA A 253 -6.71 -13.59 18.43
C ALA A 253 -5.82 -14.84 18.55
N ARG A 254 -5.03 -15.12 17.51
CA ARG A 254 -4.02 -16.19 17.55
C ARG A 254 -2.80 -15.82 18.38
N THR A 255 -2.49 -14.53 18.48
CA THR A 255 -1.38 -14.05 19.31
C THR A 255 -1.67 -14.33 20.78
N PRO A 256 -0.64 -14.56 21.62
CA PRO A 256 -0.82 -14.88 23.04
C PRO A 256 -1.40 -13.71 23.85
N ALA A 257 -1.38 -12.50 23.30
CA ALA A 257 -1.99 -11.31 23.89
C ALA A 257 -2.50 -10.35 22.80
N PHE A 258 -3.38 -9.43 23.19
CA PHE A 258 -3.67 -8.19 22.47
C PHE A 258 -2.57 -7.19 22.80
N ALA A 259 -1.46 -7.28 22.07
CA ALA A 259 -0.25 -6.51 22.40
C ALA A 259 -0.25 -5.13 21.72
N PRO A 260 0.25 -4.09 22.42
CA PRO A 260 0.49 -2.80 21.80
C PRO A 260 1.58 -2.94 20.73
N MET A 261 1.54 -2.04 19.75
CA MET A 261 2.63 -1.84 18.81
C MET A 261 3.79 -1.15 19.53
N GLU A 262 5.01 -1.60 19.24
CA GLU A 262 6.22 -0.95 19.74
C GLU A 262 6.37 0.43 19.08
N TYR A 263 6.31 1.49 19.90
CA TYR A 263 6.32 2.88 19.43
C TYR A 263 7.35 3.75 20.19
N SER A 264 8.29 3.14 20.90
CA SER A 264 9.40 3.87 21.49
C SER A 264 10.31 4.46 20.41
N ARG A 265 10.93 5.62 20.69
CA ARG A 265 11.74 6.35 19.70
C ARG A 265 12.89 5.51 19.13
N LEU A 266 13.54 4.69 19.96
CA LEU A 266 14.59 3.77 19.50
C LEU A 266 14.02 2.56 18.76
N GLY A 267 12.85 2.04 19.18
CA GLY A 267 12.13 1.01 18.45
C GLY A 267 11.79 1.44 17.03
N LEU A 268 11.31 2.68 16.87
CA LEU A 268 10.95 3.28 15.59
C LEU A 268 12.14 3.47 14.63
N GLU A 269 13.38 3.45 15.10
CA GLU A 269 14.54 3.51 14.19
C GLU A 269 14.68 2.27 13.29
N HIS A 270 13.91 1.19 13.55
CA HIS A 270 13.76 0.07 12.61
C HIS A 270 12.98 0.44 11.34
N PHE A 271 12.31 1.59 11.30
CA PHE A 271 11.59 2.13 10.16
C PHE A 271 12.39 3.25 9.47
N THR A 272 13.72 3.12 9.46
CA THR A 272 14.64 4.08 8.83
C THR A 272 15.37 3.48 7.64
N PRO A 273 15.84 4.31 6.69
CA PRO A 273 16.74 3.87 5.63
C PRO A 273 17.98 3.10 6.12
N ASP A 274 18.52 3.44 7.31
CA ASP A 274 19.66 2.72 7.90
C ASP A 274 19.33 1.26 8.24
N TYR A 275 18.18 1.01 8.86
CA TYR A 275 17.74 -0.36 9.13
C TYR A 275 17.46 -1.12 7.84
N THR A 276 16.80 -0.50 6.87
CA THR A 276 16.53 -1.10 5.56
C THR A 276 17.81 -1.58 4.87
N ARG A 277 18.86 -0.74 4.84
CA ARG A 277 20.18 -1.10 4.28
C ARG A 277 20.84 -2.24 5.05
N TYR A 278 20.84 -2.17 6.37
CA TYR A 278 21.37 -3.24 7.22
C TYR A 278 20.66 -4.58 6.96
N PHE A 279 19.33 -4.56 6.97
CA PHE A 279 18.51 -5.74 6.77
C PHE A 279 18.74 -6.37 5.40
N HIS A 280 18.84 -5.56 4.34
CA HIS A 280 19.11 -6.03 2.97
C HIS A 280 20.43 -6.79 2.87
N GLY A 281 21.47 -6.31 3.56
CA GLY A 281 22.79 -6.95 3.62
C GLY A 281 22.86 -8.27 4.39
N LEU A 282 21.82 -8.65 5.13
CA LEU A 282 21.79 -9.92 5.87
C LEU A 282 21.60 -11.11 4.92
N PRO A 283 22.14 -12.31 5.24
CA PRO A 283 21.83 -13.53 4.49
C PRO A 283 20.33 -13.85 4.46
N GLU A 284 19.84 -14.41 3.35
CA GLU A 284 18.41 -14.74 3.16
C GLU A 284 17.78 -15.53 4.32
N PRO A 285 18.39 -16.62 4.84
CA PRO A 285 17.79 -17.36 5.97
C PRO A 285 17.68 -16.52 7.26
N VAL A 286 18.53 -15.50 7.42
CA VAL A 286 18.47 -14.59 8.56
C VAL A 286 17.31 -13.62 8.38
N ARG A 287 17.13 -13.04 7.19
CA ARG A 287 16.01 -12.15 6.86
C ARG A 287 14.67 -12.86 7.07
N ASP A 288 14.55 -14.09 6.57
CA ASP A 288 13.33 -14.89 6.66
C ASP A 288 12.94 -15.25 8.10
N ARG A 289 13.93 -15.44 8.97
CA ARG A 289 13.70 -15.65 10.40
C ARG A 289 13.32 -14.36 11.13
N LEU A 290 13.91 -13.22 10.77
CA LEU A 290 13.72 -11.95 11.49
C LEU A 290 12.34 -11.32 11.26
N VAL A 291 11.84 -11.31 10.02
CA VAL A 291 10.56 -10.64 9.69
C VAL A 291 9.39 -11.13 10.55
N PRO A 292 9.18 -12.46 10.76
CA PRO A 292 8.14 -12.95 11.65
C PRO A 292 8.34 -12.59 13.12
N GLN A 293 9.60 -12.50 13.58
CA GLN A 293 9.94 -12.17 14.97
C GLN A 293 9.66 -10.70 15.30
N GLN A 294 9.73 -9.82 14.29
CA GLN A 294 9.52 -8.39 14.40
C GLN A 294 8.05 -7.96 14.28
N TRP A 295 7.11 -8.86 14.54
CA TRP A 295 5.69 -8.58 14.38
C TRP A 295 5.20 -7.44 15.28
N GLN A 296 5.74 -7.27 16.49
CA GLN A 296 5.35 -6.19 17.41
C GLN A 296 5.69 -4.80 16.88
N LEU A 297 6.64 -4.68 15.96
CA LEU A 297 6.98 -3.41 15.33
C LEU A 297 5.86 -2.91 14.39
N HIS A 298 5.08 -3.80 13.77
CA HIS A 298 4.18 -3.43 12.65
C HIS A 298 2.81 -4.13 12.62
N LYS A 299 2.55 -5.08 13.52
CA LYS A 299 1.27 -5.84 13.61
C LYS A 299 0.61 -5.73 14.98
N GLY A 300 1.18 -4.94 15.89
CA GLY A 300 0.54 -4.61 17.17
C GLY A 300 -0.66 -3.69 16.98
N ILE A 301 -1.35 -3.42 18.08
CA ILE A 301 -2.46 -2.47 18.14
C ILE A 301 -1.92 -1.15 18.68
N ASP A 302 -2.40 -0.04 18.16
CA ASP A 302 -2.10 1.26 18.73
C ASP A 302 -2.50 1.34 20.22
N ALA A 303 -1.67 1.98 21.04
CA ALA A 303 -1.86 2.03 22.49
C ALA A 303 -3.12 2.81 22.87
N GLU A 304 -3.47 3.87 22.13
CA GLU A 304 -4.70 4.63 22.36
C GLU A 304 -5.92 3.79 22.01
N THR A 305 -5.85 2.97 20.97
CA THR A 305 -6.93 2.04 20.58
C THR A 305 -7.16 0.96 21.65
N ILE A 306 -6.10 0.33 22.18
CA ILE A 306 -6.23 -0.62 23.31
C ILE A 306 -6.87 0.08 24.51
N THR A 307 -6.38 1.28 24.83
CA THR A 307 -6.90 2.08 25.95
C THR A 307 -8.38 2.39 25.75
N ALA A 308 -8.79 2.82 24.56
CA ALA A 308 -10.17 3.14 24.22
C ALA A 308 -11.11 1.92 24.30
N ILE A 309 -10.63 0.72 23.95
CA ILE A 309 -11.38 -0.54 24.15
C ILE A 309 -11.59 -0.79 25.63
N HIS A 310 -10.53 -0.70 26.44
CA HIS A 310 -10.62 -0.91 27.88
C HIS A 310 -11.55 0.11 28.54
N ASP A 311 -11.40 1.39 28.22
CA ASP A 311 -12.22 2.48 28.75
C ASP A 311 -13.70 2.30 28.40
N GLU A 312 -14.00 1.88 27.17
CA GLU A 312 -15.38 1.59 26.75
C GLU A 312 -15.95 0.37 27.49
N LEU A 313 -15.19 -0.72 27.65
CA LEU A 313 -15.59 -1.89 28.43
C LEU A 313 -15.87 -1.51 29.89
N TYR A 314 -14.99 -0.70 30.50
CA TYR A 314 -15.15 -0.23 31.87
C TYR A 314 -16.35 0.72 32.02
N ARG A 315 -16.54 1.64 31.06
CA ARG A 315 -17.71 2.53 31.02
C ARG A 315 -19.01 1.74 31.00
N ARG A 316 -19.04 0.57 30.36
CA ARG A 316 -20.23 -0.30 30.31
C ARG A 316 -20.58 -0.96 31.64
N THR A 317 -19.68 -0.96 32.62
CA THR A 317 -19.96 -1.51 33.95
C THR A 317 -20.58 -0.48 34.92
N LEU A 318 -20.76 0.78 34.51
CA LEU A 318 -21.21 1.87 35.39
C LEU A 318 -22.60 1.62 36.00
N ASP A 319 -23.50 1.00 35.24
CA ASP A 319 -24.87 0.68 35.69
C ASP A 319 -24.96 -0.72 36.35
N GLY A 320 -23.82 -1.36 36.60
CA GLY A 320 -23.69 -2.71 37.15
C GLY A 320 -23.67 -3.81 36.08
N GLY A 321 -23.09 -4.97 36.43
CA GLY A 321 -22.90 -6.09 35.51
C GLY A 321 -21.65 -5.99 34.63
N TRP A 322 -21.49 -6.96 33.74
CA TRP A 322 -20.40 -7.02 32.76
C TRP A 322 -20.99 -6.85 31.35
N PRO A 323 -20.27 -6.18 30.42
CA PRO A 323 -20.69 -6.13 29.01
C PRO A 323 -20.73 -7.55 28.42
N ASP A 324 -21.62 -7.79 27.46
CA ASP A 324 -21.71 -9.06 26.74
C ASP A 324 -20.63 -9.14 25.63
N ALA A 325 -19.38 -9.11 26.08
CA ALA A 325 -18.20 -9.07 25.24
C ALA A 325 -17.15 -10.07 25.73
N VAL A 326 -16.60 -10.86 24.80
CA VAL A 326 -15.55 -11.85 25.08
C VAL A 326 -14.31 -11.50 24.27
N LEU A 327 -13.16 -11.40 24.93
CA LEU A 327 -11.85 -11.21 24.28
C LEU A 327 -10.96 -12.40 24.64
N THR A 328 -10.49 -13.15 23.64
CA THR A 328 -9.70 -14.37 23.89
C THR A 328 -8.47 -14.42 22.97
N PRO A 329 -7.26 -14.20 23.52
CA PRO A 329 -6.02 -14.43 22.81
C PRO A 329 -5.64 -15.93 22.80
N GLY A 330 -4.60 -16.30 22.06
CA GLY A 330 -4.09 -17.67 21.98
C GLY A 330 -4.99 -18.66 21.22
N VAL A 331 -6.00 -18.19 20.49
CA VAL A 331 -7.00 -19.02 19.81
C VAL A 331 -6.75 -19.11 18.31
N THR A 332 -6.70 -20.33 17.79
CA THR A 332 -6.67 -20.63 16.35
C THR A 332 -8.01 -21.20 15.90
N VAL A 333 -8.57 -20.66 14.82
CA VAL A 333 -9.70 -21.29 14.12
C VAL A 333 -9.16 -22.38 13.21
N ARG A 334 -9.49 -23.65 13.52
CA ARG A 334 -8.99 -24.81 12.77
C ARG A 334 -9.85 -25.10 11.54
N THR A 335 -11.15 -25.06 11.73
CA THR A 335 -12.17 -25.29 10.71
C THR A 335 -13.39 -24.46 11.04
N ALA A 336 -14.22 -24.21 10.03
CA ALA A 336 -15.51 -23.57 10.23
C ALA A 336 -16.54 -24.15 9.27
N GLY A 337 -17.79 -24.13 9.69
CA GLY A 337 -18.91 -24.65 8.91
C GLY A 337 -20.16 -23.80 9.12
N ARG A 338 -21.13 -23.93 8.22
CA ARG A 338 -22.45 -23.32 8.41
C ARG A 338 -23.31 -24.22 9.27
N ILE A 339 -24.11 -23.61 10.15
CA ILE A 339 -25.19 -24.27 10.87
C ILE A 339 -26.51 -23.66 10.39
N GLY A 340 -27.33 -24.48 9.73
CA GLY A 340 -28.61 -24.04 9.17
C GLY A 340 -28.43 -22.91 8.14
N SER A 341 -29.41 -22.00 8.09
CA SER A 341 -29.40 -20.85 7.19
C SER A 341 -28.78 -19.59 7.81
N THR A 342 -28.57 -19.55 9.13
CA THR A 342 -28.29 -18.31 9.87
C THR A 342 -26.99 -18.32 10.68
N GLY A 343 -26.38 -19.48 10.94
CA GLY A 343 -25.23 -19.59 11.84
C GLY A 343 -23.93 -20.04 11.16
N VAL A 344 -22.81 -19.67 11.77
CA VAL A 344 -21.47 -20.20 11.51
C VAL A 344 -20.95 -20.85 12.79
N GLU A 345 -20.45 -22.07 12.69
CA GLU A 345 -19.72 -22.75 13.76
C GLU A 345 -18.21 -22.65 13.49
N LEU A 346 -17.49 -22.09 14.45
CA LEU A 346 -16.04 -22.01 14.47
C LEU A 346 -15.49 -23.10 15.39
N HIS A 347 -14.59 -23.94 14.87
CA HIS A 347 -13.87 -24.91 15.68
C HIS A 347 -12.55 -24.29 16.14
N LEU A 348 -12.44 -24.10 17.45
CA LEU A 348 -11.37 -23.34 18.08
C LEU A 348 -10.37 -24.29 18.76
N GLU A 349 -9.11 -23.89 18.78
CA GLU A 349 -8.05 -24.50 19.60
C GLU A 349 -7.30 -23.41 20.34
N HIS A 350 -7.23 -23.52 21.68
CA HIS A 350 -6.43 -22.64 22.52
C HIS A 350 -5.05 -23.26 22.73
N ALA A 351 -4.01 -22.60 22.23
CA ALA A 351 -2.66 -23.15 22.18
C ALA A 351 -2.13 -23.56 23.57
N ASP A 352 -2.20 -22.65 24.55
CA ASP A 352 -1.60 -22.91 25.87
C ASP A 352 -2.38 -23.93 26.72
N GLN A 353 -3.70 -24.01 26.53
CA GLN A 353 -4.53 -24.98 27.24
C GLN A 353 -4.54 -26.35 26.57
N GLY A 354 -4.15 -26.44 25.30
CA GLY A 354 -4.33 -27.65 24.49
C GLY A 354 -5.81 -28.05 24.33
N THR A 355 -6.74 -27.13 24.57
CA THR A 355 -8.19 -27.39 24.56
C THR A 355 -8.79 -27.06 23.21
N ARG A 356 -9.86 -27.78 22.87
CA ARG A 356 -10.68 -27.53 21.68
C ARG A 356 -12.11 -27.23 22.09
N SER A 357 -12.70 -26.24 21.42
CA SER A 357 -14.09 -25.83 21.66
C SER A 357 -14.78 -25.46 20.35
N ARG A 358 -16.07 -25.16 20.43
CA ARG A 358 -16.88 -24.68 19.32
C ARG A 358 -17.54 -23.37 19.72
N LEU A 359 -17.63 -22.43 18.78
CA LEU A 359 -18.34 -21.17 18.94
C LEU A 359 -19.32 -21.02 17.79
N VAL A 360 -20.61 -20.88 18.11
CA VAL A 360 -21.65 -20.58 17.11
C VAL A 360 -21.89 -19.07 17.10
N THR A 361 -21.85 -18.46 15.92
CA THR A 361 -22.00 -17.02 15.72
C THR A 361 -22.88 -16.72 14.52
N SER A 362 -23.49 -15.53 14.48
CA SER A 362 -24.36 -15.09 13.38
C SER A 362 -23.63 -14.23 12.35
N ALA A 363 -22.40 -13.82 12.64
CA ALA A 363 -21.57 -13.02 11.77
C ALA A 363 -20.09 -13.17 12.11
N VAL A 364 -19.23 -13.10 11.11
CA VAL A 364 -17.77 -13.15 11.31
C VAL A 364 -17.12 -11.99 10.55
N VAL A 365 -16.26 -11.24 11.25
CA VAL A 365 -15.36 -10.26 10.64
C VAL A 365 -13.94 -10.77 10.67
N LEU A 366 -13.35 -10.99 9.50
CA LEU A 366 -11.99 -11.45 9.32
C LEU A 366 -11.04 -10.25 9.24
N ALA A 367 -10.46 -9.87 10.37
CA ALA A 367 -9.35 -8.92 10.47
C ALA A 367 -7.99 -9.63 10.31
N THR A 368 -7.91 -10.52 9.31
CA THR A 368 -6.78 -11.44 9.10
C THR A 368 -5.65 -10.87 8.25
N GLY A 369 -5.72 -9.57 7.95
CA GLY A 369 -4.68 -8.81 7.27
C GLY A 369 -4.63 -9.06 5.77
N TYR A 370 -3.50 -8.71 5.17
CA TYR A 370 -3.32 -8.74 3.73
C TYR A 370 -2.06 -9.54 3.36
N ARG A 371 -2.00 -9.99 2.10
CA ARG A 371 -0.80 -10.58 1.49
C ARG A 371 -0.45 -9.87 0.20
N GLU A 372 0.82 -9.92 -0.18
CA GLU A 372 1.31 -9.42 -1.48
C GLU A 372 0.45 -9.99 -2.60
N ARG A 373 0.08 -9.12 -3.55
CA ARG A 373 -0.73 -9.53 -4.71
C ARG A 373 0.13 -10.41 -5.62
N PRO A 374 -0.36 -11.59 -6.05
CA PRO A 374 0.35 -12.40 -7.03
C PRO A 374 0.59 -11.61 -8.32
N LEU A 375 1.82 -11.66 -8.83
CA LEU A 375 2.22 -10.96 -10.06
C LEU A 375 2.28 -11.90 -11.27
N ASP A 376 2.06 -13.20 -11.07
CA ASP A 376 2.34 -14.26 -12.02
C ASP A 376 1.62 -14.06 -13.35
N ARG A 377 0.36 -13.60 -13.31
CA ARG A 377 -0.40 -13.32 -14.55
C ARG A 377 0.16 -12.14 -15.33
N MET A 378 0.45 -11.04 -14.64
CA MET A 378 0.91 -9.80 -15.26
C MET A 378 2.34 -9.95 -15.81
N LEU A 379 3.19 -10.65 -15.07
CA LEU A 379 4.60 -10.86 -15.40
C LEU A 379 4.88 -12.22 -16.06
N ALA A 380 3.87 -13.02 -16.39
CA ALA A 380 4.04 -14.33 -17.05
C ALA A 380 5.00 -14.28 -18.25
N PRO A 381 4.95 -13.27 -19.15
CA PRO A 381 5.89 -13.20 -20.27
C PRO A 381 7.35 -12.95 -19.88
N LEU A 382 7.61 -12.54 -18.65
CA LEU A 382 8.93 -12.26 -18.09
C LEU A 382 9.40 -13.31 -17.09
N GLU A 383 8.62 -14.37 -16.86
CA GLU A 383 8.88 -15.37 -15.81
C GLU A 383 10.27 -16.00 -15.93
N ASP A 384 10.66 -16.43 -17.13
CA ASP A 384 11.98 -17.04 -17.40
C ASP A 384 13.15 -16.04 -17.27
N ARG A 385 12.85 -14.75 -17.15
CA ARG A 385 13.83 -13.67 -17.04
C ARG A 385 13.89 -13.09 -15.63
N LEU A 386 13.02 -13.53 -14.71
CA LEU A 386 12.96 -13.05 -13.34
C LEU A 386 13.88 -13.88 -12.45
N LEU A 387 14.89 -13.26 -11.85
CA LEU A 387 15.76 -13.96 -10.92
C LEU A 387 15.04 -14.14 -9.57
N ARG A 388 14.99 -15.38 -9.10
CA ARG A 388 14.32 -15.76 -7.85
C ARG A 388 15.32 -16.19 -6.78
N ASP A 389 14.91 -16.04 -5.53
CA ASP A 389 15.66 -16.48 -4.35
C ASP A 389 15.44 -17.98 -4.07
N ALA A 390 16.02 -18.51 -3.00
CA ALA A 390 15.92 -19.94 -2.69
C ALA A 390 14.49 -20.37 -2.30
N ALA A 391 13.64 -19.44 -1.89
CA ALA A 391 12.22 -19.65 -1.60
C ALA A 391 11.31 -19.42 -2.82
N GLY A 392 11.89 -19.15 -4.00
CA GLY A 392 11.14 -18.90 -5.23
C GLY A 392 10.51 -17.51 -5.34
N ARG A 393 10.89 -16.55 -4.47
CA ARG A 393 10.39 -15.17 -4.54
C ARG A 393 11.27 -14.32 -5.46
N PRO A 394 10.74 -13.25 -6.09
CA PRO A 394 11.55 -12.34 -6.88
C PRO A 394 12.68 -11.74 -6.03
N ARG A 395 13.90 -11.72 -6.59
CA ARG A 395 15.02 -11.00 -5.98
C ARG A 395 14.85 -9.51 -6.24
N VAL A 396 15.05 -8.73 -5.18
CA VAL A 396 14.95 -7.26 -5.21
C VAL A 396 16.24 -6.67 -4.68
N ASP A 397 16.88 -5.83 -5.49
CA ASP A 397 18.13 -5.16 -5.10
C ASP A 397 17.90 -3.96 -4.17
N ALA A 398 18.99 -3.36 -3.67
CA ALA A 398 18.94 -2.25 -2.73
C ALA A 398 18.36 -0.94 -3.31
N ARG A 399 18.09 -0.89 -4.62
CA ARG A 399 17.41 0.23 -5.29
C ARG A 399 15.97 -0.13 -5.64
N HIS A 400 15.43 -1.17 -5.01
CA HIS A 400 14.07 -1.67 -5.21
C HIS A 400 13.80 -2.15 -6.63
N ARG A 401 14.81 -2.64 -7.36
CA ARG A 401 14.62 -3.25 -8.68
C ARG A 401 14.47 -4.75 -8.59
N LEU A 402 13.54 -5.31 -9.35
CA LEU A 402 13.57 -6.73 -9.68
C LEU A 402 14.88 -7.04 -10.39
N GLU A 403 15.58 -8.06 -9.91
CA GLU A 403 16.74 -8.59 -10.64
C GLU A 403 16.26 -9.39 -11.84
N LEU A 404 16.60 -8.91 -13.05
CA LEU A 404 16.22 -9.50 -14.32
C LEU A 404 17.45 -10.05 -15.05
N ASP A 405 17.21 -11.01 -15.96
CA ASP A 405 18.24 -11.46 -16.90
C ASP A 405 18.78 -10.28 -17.74
N ARG A 406 20.05 -10.37 -18.12
CA ARG A 406 20.77 -9.30 -18.84
C ARG A 406 20.17 -8.96 -20.21
N SER A 407 19.33 -9.84 -20.77
CA SER A 407 18.58 -9.58 -22.00
C SER A 407 17.51 -8.50 -21.86
N VAL A 408 17.12 -8.14 -20.63
CA VAL A 408 16.19 -7.05 -20.33
C VAL A 408 16.97 -5.84 -19.86
N THR A 409 17.06 -4.80 -20.70
CA THR A 409 17.79 -3.57 -20.36
C THR A 409 16.92 -2.54 -19.63
N GLY A 410 15.60 -2.69 -19.72
CA GLY A 410 14.63 -1.94 -18.93
C GLY A 410 14.67 -2.33 -17.46
N ARG A 411 14.17 -1.44 -16.60
CA ARG A 411 14.12 -1.66 -15.13
C ARG A 411 12.68 -1.86 -14.69
N ILE A 412 12.45 -2.78 -13.78
CA ILE A 412 11.17 -2.94 -13.08
C ILE A 412 11.42 -2.70 -11.60
N TYR A 413 10.94 -1.57 -11.08
CA TYR A 413 10.97 -1.26 -9.67
C TYR A 413 9.76 -1.85 -8.94
N VAL A 414 9.86 -2.02 -7.63
CA VAL A 414 8.75 -2.47 -6.78
C VAL A 414 8.53 -1.51 -5.61
N GLN A 415 7.26 -1.35 -5.25
CA GLN A 415 6.80 -0.55 -4.12
C GLN A 415 5.94 -1.45 -3.23
N ASN A 416 6.40 -1.73 -2.00
CA ASN A 416 5.67 -2.54 -1.02
C ASN A 416 5.45 -4.01 -1.44
N ALA A 417 6.43 -4.60 -2.15
CA ALA A 417 6.48 -6.02 -2.54
C ALA A 417 7.86 -6.65 -2.26
N ASP A 418 8.56 -6.09 -1.28
CA ASP A 418 9.99 -6.30 -1.02
C ASP A 418 10.28 -6.52 0.48
N ARG A 419 9.28 -6.93 1.27
CA ARG A 419 9.44 -7.13 2.72
C ARG A 419 10.48 -8.20 3.06
N HIS A 420 10.63 -9.25 2.23
CA HIS A 420 11.63 -10.30 2.43
C HIS A 420 13.07 -9.84 2.18
N THR A 421 13.27 -8.72 1.50
CA THR A 421 14.59 -8.14 1.19
C THR A 421 14.86 -6.83 1.92
N HIS A 422 13.83 -6.05 2.25
CA HIS A 422 13.95 -4.70 2.85
C HIS A 422 13.34 -4.60 4.26
N GLY A 423 12.78 -5.69 4.78
CA GLY A 423 12.39 -5.81 6.17
C GLY A 423 11.04 -5.17 6.49
N VAL A 424 10.76 -5.02 7.78
CA VAL A 424 9.43 -4.62 8.30
C VAL A 424 8.99 -3.22 7.92
N GLY A 425 9.90 -2.36 7.47
CA GLY A 425 9.59 -1.01 7.00
C GLY A 425 9.06 -0.93 5.56
N ALA A 426 9.11 -2.02 4.77
CA ALA A 426 8.59 -2.02 3.41
C ALA A 426 7.14 -1.49 3.24
N PRO A 427 6.18 -1.83 4.12
CA PRO A 427 4.82 -1.27 4.09
C PRO A 427 4.65 0.07 4.82
N ASP A 428 5.70 0.64 5.40
CA ASP A 428 5.61 1.85 6.22
C ASP A 428 5.52 3.11 5.35
N LEU A 429 4.54 3.97 5.63
CA LEU A 429 4.35 5.24 4.90
C LEU A 429 5.50 6.22 5.14
N GLY A 430 6.19 6.16 6.28
CA GLY A 430 7.37 6.97 6.59
C GLY A 430 8.56 6.69 5.67
N LEU A 431 8.58 5.54 4.98
CA LEU A 431 9.59 5.21 3.99
C LEU A 431 9.11 5.42 2.54
N ALA A 432 7.87 5.86 2.33
CA ALA A 432 7.29 6.03 0.99
C ALA A 432 8.06 7.05 0.15
N ALA A 433 8.17 8.28 0.64
CA ALA A 433 8.88 9.36 -0.06
C ALA A 433 10.35 8.99 -0.31
N TRP A 434 11.04 8.47 0.72
CA TRP A 434 12.44 8.03 0.60
C TRP A 434 12.61 6.98 -0.50
N ARG A 435 11.78 5.92 -0.51
CA ARG A 435 11.86 4.87 -1.52
C ARG A 435 11.57 5.41 -2.93
N SER A 436 10.57 6.28 -3.05
CA SER A 436 10.26 6.97 -4.31
C SER A 436 11.45 7.79 -4.82
N ALA A 437 12.15 8.50 -3.93
CA ALA A 437 13.36 9.24 -4.29
C ALA A 437 14.54 8.33 -4.66
N VAL A 438 14.71 7.17 -4.01
CA VAL A 438 15.71 6.16 -4.42
C VAL A 438 15.45 5.68 -5.85
N ILE A 439 14.19 5.39 -6.18
CA ILE A 439 13.77 4.97 -7.53
C ILE A 439 14.02 6.09 -8.55
N LEU A 440 13.60 7.33 -8.24
CA LEU A 440 13.81 8.47 -9.13
C LEU A 440 15.29 8.77 -9.32
N ASN A 441 16.11 8.71 -8.27
CA ASN A 441 17.55 8.92 -8.39
C ASN A 441 18.24 7.86 -9.26
N ASP A 442 17.84 6.58 -9.15
CA ASP A 442 18.36 5.54 -10.03
C ASP A 442 17.98 5.83 -11.49
N LEU A 443 16.74 6.27 -11.72
CA LEU A 443 16.22 6.62 -13.05
C LEU A 443 16.88 7.88 -13.63
N THR A 444 16.91 9.00 -12.91
CA THR A 444 17.53 10.23 -13.39
C THR A 444 19.02 10.05 -13.60
N ARG A 445 19.71 9.28 -12.75
CA ARG A 445 21.12 8.96 -12.98
C ARG A 445 21.32 8.20 -14.28
N LEU A 446 20.39 7.34 -14.67
CA LEU A 446 20.43 6.64 -15.95
C LEU A 446 20.19 7.58 -17.13
N LEU A 447 19.23 8.52 -17.00
CA LEU A 447 18.80 9.39 -18.10
C LEU A 447 19.71 10.61 -18.28
N THR A 448 20.18 11.22 -17.19
CA THR A 448 20.89 12.51 -17.19
C THR A 448 22.31 12.44 -16.59
N GLY A 449 22.68 11.30 -15.99
CA GLY A 449 23.97 11.12 -15.32
C GLY A 449 24.04 11.62 -13.87
N ALA A 450 22.95 12.21 -13.34
CA ALA A 450 22.90 12.76 -11.99
C ALA A 450 21.65 12.31 -11.19
N GLU A 451 21.80 12.26 -9.87
CA GLU A 451 20.68 12.06 -8.94
C GLU A 451 19.92 13.38 -8.75
N HIS A 452 18.59 13.31 -8.68
CA HIS A 452 17.74 14.51 -8.57
C HIS A 452 17.50 14.93 -7.12
N TYR A 453 17.20 13.97 -6.24
CA TYR A 453 16.92 14.21 -4.83
C TYR A 453 18.14 13.91 -3.95
N PRO A 454 18.67 14.88 -3.19
CA PRO A 454 19.68 14.58 -2.18
C PRO A 454 19.06 13.74 -1.07
N LEU A 455 19.66 12.60 -0.74
CA LEU A 455 19.22 11.73 0.34
C LEU A 455 20.25 11.68 1.48
N PRO A 456 19.79 11.62 2.75
CA PRO A 456 20.69 11.58 3.90
C PRO A 456 21.48 10.26 3.93
N ALA A 457 22.79 10.36 4.22
CA ALA A 457 23.65 9.19 4.39
C ALA A 457 23.34 8.42 5.71
N ARG A 458 22.80 9.12 6.70
CA ARG A 458 22.43 8.57 8.03
C ARG A 458 21.08 9.13 8.48
N THR A 459 20.24 8.24 9.01
CA THR A 459 18.84 8.49 9.38
C THR A 459 18.45 7.93 10.75
N ALA A 460 19.38 7.26 11.45
CA ALA A 460 19.19 6.71 12.79
C ALA A 460 20.37 7.05 13.70
N PHE A 461 20.10 7.21 15.00
CA PHE A 461 21.15 7.23 16.03
C PHE A 461 21.73 5.82 16.23
N THR A 462 20.87 4.80 16.19
CA THR A 462 21.25 3.39 16.26
C THR A 462 22.14 3.02 15.08
N THR A 463 23.23 2.34 15.38
CA THR A 463 24.06 1.66 14.39
C THR A 463 23.63 0.20 14.33
N PHE A 464 23.12 -0.23 13.18
CA PHE A 464 22.70 -1.62 13.00
C PHE A 464 23.87 -2.48 12.48
N GLY A 465 24.16 -3.58 13.18
CA GLY A 465 25.28 -4.47 12.89
C GLY A 465 26.61 -4.04 13.54
N ILE A 466 27.54 -4.99 13.69
CA ILE A 466 28.85 -4.78 14.34
C ILE A 466 29.97 -4.53 13.31
N VAL A 467 29.82 -5.07 12.09
CA VAL A 467 30.83 -5.02 11.03
C VAL A 467 30.32 -4.14 9.90
N GLY A 468 31.12 -3.18 9.43
CA GLY A 468 30.79 -2.33 8.27
C GLY A 468 29.92 -1.11 8.58
N ALA A 469 29.76 -0.73 9.85
CA ALA A 469 29.18 0.57 10.19
C ALA A 469 30.02 1.67 9.54
N HIS A 470 29.43 2.42 8.61
CA HIS A 470 30.01 3.66 8.12
C HIS A 470 30.37 4.53 9.33
N ARG A 471 31.65 4.53 9.71
CA ARG A 471 32.31 5.78 10.08
C ARG A 471 32.10 6.67 8.87
N ALA A 472 31.06 7.49 8.88
CA ALA A 472 31.07 8.72 8.12
C ALA A 472 32.29 9.48 8.64
N THR A 473 33.42 9.33 7.95
CA THR A 473 34.57 10.19 8.13
C THR A 473 34.08 11.58 7.75
N ASP A 474 34.01 12.48 8.72
CA ASP A 474 34.03 13.91 8.47
C ASP A 474 35.17 14.21 7.47
N PRO A 475 34.92 14.87 6.33
CA PRO A 475 35.97 15.58 5.63
C PRO A 475 36.14 16.93 6.33
N ALA A 476 36.57 16.92 7.59
CA ALA A 476 37.12 18.11 8.24
C ALA A 476 38.62 18.13 7.94
N GLY A 477 38.98 18.69 6.79
CA GLY A 477 40.38 18.85 6.39
C GLY A 477 40.58 19.54 5.05
N ALA A 478 40.63 20.88 5.09
CA ALA A 478 41.34 21.77 4.17
C ALA A 478 41.00 21.72 2.67
N ASP A 479 40.17 22.67 2.21
CA ASP A 479 40.64 23.70 1.29
C ASP A 479 39.66 24.87 1.23
N GLY A 480 40.19 26.10 1.29
CA GLY A 480 39.41 27.32 1.25
C GLY A 480 39.08 27.72 -0.18
N THR A 481 37.79 27.91 -0.48
CA THR A 481 37.32 28.73 -1.61
C THR A 481 35.95 29.34 -1.31
N ALA A 482 35.94 30.68 -1.26
CA ALA A 482 34.86 31.67 -1.37
C ALA A 482 33.39 31.21 -1.30
N GLU A 483 32.67 31.71 -0.29
CA GLU A 483 31.20 31.75 -0.25
C GLU A 483 30.62 32.62 -1.38
N PRO A 484 29.48 32.25 -1.99
CA PRO A 484 28.69 33.18 -2.78
C PRO A 484 27.89 34.08 -1.83
N ALA A 485 28.21 35.37 -1.83
CA ALA A 485 27.47 36.37 -1.07
C ALA A 485 26.00 36.40 -1.53
N THR A 486 25.09 35.96 -0.67
CA THR A 486 23.66 36.22 -0.83
C THR A 486 23.37 37.70 -0.57
N ARG A 487 22.52 38.31 -1.42
CA ARG A 487 22.18 39.74 -1.44
C ARG A 487 21.69 40.34 -0.10
N THR A 488 21.41 39.52 0.91
CA THR A 488 20.88 39.96 2.20
C THR A 488 21.97 40.36 3.21
N ALA A 489 23.24 40.01 2.97
CA ALA A 489 24.35 40.37 3.87
C ALA A 489 24.83 41.83 3.71
N ALA A 490 24.43 42.53 2.64
CA ALA A 490 24.91 43.88 2.32
C ALA A 490 24.19 45.02 3.08
N LEU A 491 23.14 44.74 3.86
CA LEU A 491 22.34 45.77 4.55
C LEU A 491 22.61 45.91 6.05
N ARG A 492 23.73 45.40 6.56
CA ARG A 492 24.13 45.56 7.97
C ARG A 492 25.55 46.09 8.12
N ARG A 493 25.87 47.17 7.41
CA ARG A 493 26.93 48.13 7.79
C ARG A 493 26.56 49.51 7.26
N GLU A 494 25.79 50.24 8.05
CA GLU A 494 25.82 51.71 8.12
C GLU A 494 25.87 52.12 9.59
#